data_AF-A0A225VV93-F1
#
_entry.id   AF-A0A225VV93-F1
#
_cell.length_a   1.000
_cell.length_b   1.000
_cell.length_c   1.000
_cell.angle_alpha   90.00
_cell.angle_beta   90.00
_cell.angle_gamma   90.00
#
_symmetry.space_group_name_H-M   'P 1'
#
loop_
_entity.id
_entity.type
_entity.pdbx_description
1 polymer ?
#
loop_
_entity_poly.entity_id
_entity_poly.type
_entity_poly.pdbx_seq_one_letter_code
_entity_poly.pdbx_strand_id
1 'polypeptide(L)'
;MANLPDVTRRAIVNNVLKNSKDGKVHRGKYVELARNYGCLWHTVEHIWKRYSSNVALGVLDGAPESLIKKKSGRKPYDRADLATKISALPMDGASVLPSQLNELGSPSLCTSFSTLKPVLSEEQRARRVSHTLSFLDEKTCEFEPMYDIVHIDEKWFHEDVDGRPYRLLPDEEPPQRHRRSKRHTPKTMFLAAVDVCCIYDYQRKTMFDDKLGIWPLVEFYTAQCNSRN
;
A
#
# COMPACT_ATOMS: atom_id res chain seq x y z
N MET A 1 -15.50 -32.46 7.57
CA MET A 1 -16.11 -33.48 6.70
C MET A 1 -15.11 -33.84 5.62
N ALA A 2 -14.82 -35.12 5.42
CA ALA A 2 -13.89 -35.54 4.37
C ALA A 2 -14.47 -35.26 2.98
N ASN A 3 -13.67 -34.66 2.09
CA ASN A 3 -14.07 -34.43 0.71
C ASN A 3 -14.05 -35.77 -0.05
N LEU A 4 -15.23 -36.24 -0.48
CA LEU A 4 -15.34 -37.43 -1.32
C LEU A 4 -14.73 -37.17 -2.70
N PRO A 5 -13.87 -38.06 -3.23
CA PRO A 5 -13.30 -37.91 -4.55
C PRO A 5 -14.39 -38.02 -5.63
N ASP A 6 -14.17 -37.38 -6.77
CA ASP A 6 -15.18 -37.24 -7.82
C ASP A 6 -15.68 -38.59 -8.35
N VAL A 7 -14.80 -39.60 -8.38
CA VAL A 7 -15.13 -40.99 -8.75
C VAL A 7 -16.14 -41.60 -7.77
N THR A 8 -15.94 -41.43 -6.46
CA THR A 8 -16.86 -41.92 -5.43
C THR A 8 -18.21 -41.21 -5.50
N ARG A 9 -18.23 -39.91 -5.80
CA ARG A 9 -19.49 -39.14 -5.99
C ARG A 9 -20.30 -39.68 -7.17
N ARG A 10 -19.64 -40.04 -8.29
CA ARG A 10 -20.30 -40.69 -9.43
C ARG A 10 -20.81 -42.09 -9.08
N ALA A 11 -20.03 -42.88 -8.34
CA ALA A 11 -20.46 -44.20 -7.88
C ALA A 11 -21.70 -44.14 -6.98
N ILE A 12 -21.79 -43.12 -6.10
CA ILE A 12 -22.97 -42.86 -5.28
C ILE A 12 -24.19 -42.59 -6.16
N VAL A 13 -24.09 -41.70 -7.15
CA VAL A 13 -25.20 -41.39 -8.07
C VAL A 13 -25.66 -42.63 -8.84
N ASN A 14 -24.73 -43.41 -9.38
CA ASN A 14 -25.06 -44.64 -10.11
C ASN A 14 -25.78 -45.67 -9.22
N ASN A 15 -25.40 -45.78 -7.95
CA ASN A 15 -26.07 -46.66 -7.00
C ASN A 15 -27.44 -46.14 -6.57
N VAL A 16 -27.62 -44.82 -6.47
CA VAL A 16 -28.95 -44.24 -6.23
C VAL A 16 -29.87 -44.47 -7.43
N LEU A 17 -29.37 -44.29 -8.66
CA LEU A 17 -30.12 -44.55 -9.90
C LEU A 17 -30.59 -46.01 -10.01
N LYS A 18 -29.70 -46.98 -9.73
CA LYS A 18 -30.06 -48.42 -9.74
C LYS A 18 -31.15 -48.79 -8.73
N ASN A 19 -31.29 -48.01 -7.66
CA ASN A 19 -32.24 -48.26 -6.57
C ASN A 19 -33.42 -47.28 -6.56
N SER A 20 -33.54 -46.45 -7.60
CA SER A 20 -34.60 -45.46 -7.75
C SER A 20 -35.66 -45.99 -8.71
N LYS A 21 -36.94 -45.88 -8.34
CA LYS A 21 -38.07 -46.14 -9.23
C LYS A 21 -38.83 -44.82 -9.40
N ASP A 22 -39.05 -44.39 -10.65
CA ASP A 22 -39.72 -43.13 -11.00
C ASP A 22 -39.11 -41.89 -10.32
N GLY A 23 -37.79 -41.87 -10.16
CA GLY A 23 -37.06 -40.75 -9.52
C GLY A 23 -37.20 -40.70 -7.99
N LYS A 24 -37.89 -41.67 -7.37
CA LYS A 24 -38.05 -41.78 -5.92
C LYS A 24 -37.13 -42.86 -5.35
N VAL A 25 -36.35 -42.47 -4.34
CA VAL A 25 -35.45 -43.36 -3.61
C VAL A 25 -36.17 -43.95 -2.40
N HIS A 26 -36.06 -45.27 -2.20
CA HIS A 26 -36.68 -45.94 -1.06
C HIS A 26 -36.16 -45.44 0.30
N ARG A 27 -37.07 -45.37 1.28
CA ARG A 27 -36.78 -44.91 2.64
C ARG A 27 -35.66 -45.75 3.27
N GLY A 28 -34.67 -45.09 3.87
CA GLY A 28 -33.53 -45.74 4.52
C GLY A 28 -32.34 -46.04 3.60
N LYS A 29 -32.51 -45.99 2.26
CA LYS A 29 -31.43 -46.32 1.33
C LYS A 29 -30.25 -45.34 1.37
N TYR A 30 -30.52 -44.06 1.64
CA TYR A 30 -29.45 -43.08 1.85
C TYR A 30 -28.57 -43.41 3.05
N VAL A 31 -29.15 -43.95 4.13
CA VAL A 31 -28.41 -44.33 5.34
C VAL A 31 -27.55 -45.57 5.06
N GLU A 32 -28.06 -46.52 4.29
CA GLU A 32 -27.32 -47.70 3.85
C GLU A 32 -26.13 -47.33 2.95
N LEU A 33 -26.37 -46.50 1.93
CA LEU A 33 -25.30 -46.02 1.03
C LEU A 33 -24.26 -45.19 1.80
N ALA A 34 -24.71 -44.36 2.74
CA ALA A 34 -23.82 -43.57 3.58
C ALA A 34 -22.87 -44.44 4.41
N ARG A 35 -23.36 -45.55 4.98
CA ARG A 35 -22.53 -46.55 5.68
C ARG A 35 -21.52 -47.19 4.75
N ASN A 36 -21.92 -47.59 3.54
CA ASN A 36 -21.04 -48.24 2.56
C ASN A 36 -19.91 -47.33 2.08
N TYR A 37 -20.17 -46.03 1.95
CA TYR A 37 -19.21 -45.04 1.48
C TYR A 37 -18.49 -44.28 2.62
N GLY A 38 -18.74 -44.64 3.88
CA GLY A 38 -18.13 -43.98 5.04
C GLY A 38 -18.43 -42.48 5.14
N CYS A 39 -19.63 -42.05 4.71
CA CYS A 39 -20.05 -40.64 4.74
C CYS A 39 -21.36 -40.47 5.53
N LEU A 40 -21.77 -39.22 5.76
CA LEU A 40 -23.06 -38.93 6.39
C LEU A 40 -24.18 -39.05 5.35
N TRP A 41 -25.36 -39.49 5.78
CA TRP A 41 -26.51 -39.65 4.89
C TRP A 41 -26.93 -38.33 4.19
N HIS A 42 -26.77 -37.19 4.87
CA HIS A 42 -26.95 -35.86 4.27
C HIS A 42 -26.02 -35.61 3.08
N THR A 43 -24.80 -36.16 3.09
CA THR A 43 -23.86 -36.01 1.97
C THR A 43 -24.38 -36.72 0.72
N VAL A 44 -24.94 -37.92 0.89
CA VAL A 44 -25.57 -38.68 -0.20
C VAL A 44 -26.81 -37.95 -0.73
N GLU A 45 -27.65 -37.44 0.17
CA GLU A 45 -28.85 -36.66 -0.17
C GLU A 45 -28.50 -35.38 -0.95
N HIS A 46 -27.47 -34.63 -0.51
CA HIS A 46 -27.01 -33.41 -1.18
C HIS A 46 -26.46 -33.70 -2.58
N ILE A 47 -25.70 -34.80 -2.75
CA ILE A 47 -25.20 -35.23 -4.06
C ILE A 47 -26.37 -35.56 -4.99
N TRP A 48 -27.36 -36.30 -4.50
CA TRP A 48 -28.54 -36.67 -5.28
C TRP A 48 -29.38 -35.46 -5.67
N LYS A 49 -29.74 -34.59 -4.72
CA LYS A 49 -30.50 -33.36 -4.99
C LYS A 49 -29.83 -32.51 -6.07
N ARG A 50 -28.51 -32.31 -5.97
CA ARG A 50 -27.75 -31.55 -6.95
C ARG A 50 -27.74 -32.21 -8.32
N TYR A 51 -27.55 -33.53 -8.38
CA TYR A 51 -27.62 -34.28 -9.62
C TYR A 51 -28.99 -34.13 -10.28
N SER A 52 -30.08 -34.33 -9.53
CA SER A 52 -31.45 -34.17 -10.05
C SER A 52 -31.72 -32.75 -10.55
N SER A 53 -31.28 -31.72 -9.83
CA SER A 53 -31.41 -30.32 -10.28
C SER A 53 -30.63 -30.05 -11.58
N ASN A 54 -29.43 -30.59 -11.73
CA ASN A 54 -28.63 -30.42 -12.94
C ASN A 54 -29.20 -31.17 -14.14
N VAL A 55 -29.74 -32.38 -13.92
CA VAL A 55 -30.44 -33.14 -14.96
C VAL A 55 -31.69 -32.39 -15.42
N ALA A 56 -32.46 -31.80 -14.50
CA ALA A 56 -33.62 -30.97 -14.84
C ALA A 56 -33.24 -29.72 -15.66
N LEU A 57 -32.02 -29.19 -15.49
CA LEU A 57 -31.47 -28.07 -16.26
C LEU A 57 -30.82 -28.49 -17.58
N GLY A 58 -30.86 -29.78 -17.96
CA GLY A 58 -30.30 -30.28 -19.22
C GLY A 58 -28.78 -30.44 -19.23
N VAL A 59 -28.12 -30.45 -18.07
CA VAL A 59 -26.67 -30.67 -17.98
C VAL A 59 -26.35 -32.14 -18.22
N LEU A 60 -25.56 -32.43 -19.26
CA LEU A 60 -25.07 -33.78 -19.58
C LEU A 60 -24.33 -34.38 -18.36
N ASP A 61 -24.64 -35.62 -18.02
CA ASP A 61 -24.16 -36.36 -16.84
C ASP A 61 -24.50 -35.76 -15.46
N GLY A 62 -25.29 -34.68 -15.37
CA GLY A 62 -25.73 -34.07 -14.10
C GLY A 62 -24.60 -33.52 -13.21
N ALA A 63 -23.34 -33.56 -13.65
CA ALA A 63 -22.15 -32.99 -13.01
C ALA A 63 -22.06 -33.17 -11.47
N PRO A 64 -21.95 -34.41 -10.95
CA PRO A 64 -21.91 -34.71 -9.51
C PRO A 64 -20.59 -34.35 -8.81
N GLU A 65 -19.60 -33.87 -9.58
CA GLU A 65 -18.25 -33.52 -9.16
C GLU A 65 -18.21 -32.43 -8.09
N SER A 66 -17.15 -32.44 -7.30
CA SER A 66 -16.89 -31.41 -6.30
C SER A 66 -16.65 -30.04 -6.96
N LEU A 67 -17.40 -29.02 -6.54
CA LEU A 67 -17.16 -27.63 -6.98
C LEU A 67 -16.05 -26.97 -6.18
N ILE A 68 -15.51 -27.64 -5.16
CA ILE A 68 -14.46 -27.09 -4.31
C ILE A 68 -13.29 -26.67 -5.17
N LYS A 69 -12.84 -27.50 -6.12
CA LYS A 69 -11.74 -27.15 -7.05
C LYS A 69 -12.00 -25.90 -7.89
N LYS A 70 -13.27 -25.58 -8.19
CA LYS A 70 -13.69 -24.41 -9.01
C LYS A 70 -14.05 -23.18 -8.18
N LYS A 71 -14.44 -23.38 -6.92
CA LYS A 71 -14.92 -22.33 -6.00
C LYS A 71 -13.92 -22.04 -4.88
N SER A 72 -12.83 -22.80 -4.80
CA SER A 72 -11.73 -22.58 -3.86
C SER A 72 -10.83 -21.46 -4.37
N GLY A 73 -10.30 -20.68 -3.43
CA GLY A 73 -9.36 -19.62 -3.73
C GLY A 73 -10.04 -18.29 -4.05
N ARG A 74 -9.19 -17.28 -4.21
CA ARG A 74 -9.61 -15.91 -4.49
C ARG A 74 -10.12 -15.81 -5.92
N LYS A 75 -11.34 -15.31 -6.10
CA LYS A 75 -11.90 -15.09 -7.44
C LYS A 75 -11.16 -13.94 -8.13
N PRO A 76 -10.82 -14.07 -9.41
CA PRO A 76 -10.33 -12.94 -10.21
C PRO A 76 -11.38 -11.83 -10.21
N TYR A 77 -10.93 -10.58 -10.15
CA TYR A 77 -11.77 -9.42 -10.38
C TYR A 77 -11.54 -8.93 -11.81
N ASP A 78 -12.61 -8.41 -12.44
CA ASP A 78 -12.48 -7.76 -13.72
C ASP A 78 -11.83 -6.38 -13.55
N ARG A 79 -10.75 -6.13 -14.30
CA ARG A 79 -10.05 -4.84 -14.29
C ARG A 79 -10.87 -3.76 -14.96
N ALA A 80 -11.71 -4.09 -15.94
CA ALA A 80 -12.57 -3.13 -16.61
C ALA A 80 -13.65 -2.59 -15.67
N ASP A 81 -14.32 -3.49 -14.93
CA ASP A 81 -15.31 -3.12 -13.91
C ASP A 81 -14.71 -2.30 -12.75
N LEU A 82 -13.44 -2.55 -12.43
CA LEU A 82 -12.72 -1.79 -11.42
C LEU A 82 -12.37 -0.39 -11.92
N ALA A 83 -11.93 -0.27 -13.18
CA ALA A 83 -11.61 1.02 -13.78
C ALA A 83 -12.85 1.91 -13.90
N THR A 84 -14.01 1.36 -14.29
CA THR A 84 -15.27 2.10 -14.36
C THR A 84 -15.71 2.60 -12.98
N LYS A 85 -15.59 1.75 -11.94
CA LYS A 85 -15.86 2.14 -10.55
C LYS A 85 -14.94 3.24 -10.06
N ILE A 86 -13.65 3.18 -10.38
CA ILE A 86 -12.69 4.24 -10.01
C ILE A 86 -12.97 5.54 -10.75
N SER A 87 -13.28 5.48 -12.06
CA SER A 87 -13.59 6.68 -12.84
C SER A 87 -14.89 7.37 -12.42
N ALA A 88 -15.81 6.63 -11.80
CA ALA A 88 -17.05 7.17 -11.26
C ALA A 88 -16.85 7.93 -9.93
N LEU A 89 -15.68 7.80 -9.30
CA LEU A 89 -15.37 8.53 -8.07
C LEU A 89 -14.98 9.97 -8.41
N PRO A 90 -15.55 10.98 -7.73
CA PRO A 90 -15.10 12.36 -7.88
C PRO A 90 -13.65 12.46 -7.40
N MET A 91 -12.76 12.78 -8.34
CA MET A 91 -11.32 12.92 -8.10
C MET A 91 -10.99 14.15 -7.24
N ASP A 92 -11.90 15.12 -7.20
CA ASP A 92 -11.81 16.30 -6.34
C ASP A 92 -12.24 15.98 -4.91
N GLY A 93 -11.25 15.82 -4.04
CA GLY A 93 -11.42 15.76 -2.58
C GLY A 93 -11.39 14.37 -1.96
N ALA A 94 -11.33 13.29 -2.75
CA ALA A 94 -11.32 11.94 -2.23
C ALA A 94 -9.91 11.54 -1.73
N SER A 95 -9.61 11.89 -0.49
CA SER A 95 -8.93 10.94 0.38
C SER A 95 -9.86 9.73 0.49
N VAL A 96 -9.81 8.81 -0.49
CA VAL A 96 -10.68 7.64 -0.49
C VAL A 96 -10.36 6.88 0.78
N LEU A 97 -11.32 6.86 1.71
CA LEU A 97 -11.10 6.21 2.99
C LEU A 97 -10.81 4.72 2.73
N PRO A 98 -9.94 4.07 3.52
CA PRO A 98 -9.64 2.65 3.36
C PRO A 98 -10.90 1.76 3.32
N SER A 99 -11.99 2.19 3.98
CA SER A 99 -13.30 1.55 3.94
C SER A 99 -13.94 1.54 2.54
N GLN A 100 -13.87 2.63 1.80
CA GLN A 100 -14.41 2.74 0.43
C GLN A 100 -13.58 1.91 -0.57
N LEU A 101 -12.26 1.85 -0.39
CA LEU A 101 -11.36 0.99 -1.18
C LEU A 101 -11.61 -0.50 -0.92
N ASN A 102 -11.94 -0.85 0.32
CA ASN A 102 -12.32 -2.22 0.70
C ASN A 102 -13.66 -2.64 0.07
N GLU A 103 -14.64 -1.74 -0.05
CA GLU A 103 -15.90 -1.99 -0.77
C GLU A 103 -15.69 -2.18 -2.29
N LEU A 104 -14.69 -1.52 -2.88
CA LEU A 104 -14.26 -1.79 -4.26
C LEU A 104 -13.57 -3.16 -4.44
N GLY A 105 -13.35 -3.94 -3.37
CA GLY A 105 -12.86 -5.32 -3.43
C GLY A 105 -11.42 -5.47 -3.95
N SER A 106 -10.63 -4.40 -3.85
CA SER A 106 -9.39 -4.24 -4.62
C SER A 106 -8.16 -4.04 -3.72
N PRO A 107 -7.39 -5.11 -3.42
CA PRO A 107 -6.18 -5.00 -2.60
C PRO A 107 -4.93 -4.59 -3.39
N SER A 108 -5.07 -3.97 -4.57
CA SER A 108 -3.95 -3.63 -5.46
C SER A 108 -3.88 -2.16 -5.85
N LEU A 109 -4.61 -1.27 -5.16
CA LEU A 109 -4.48 0.16 -5.39
C LEU A 109 -3.30 0.67 -4.57
N CYS A 110 -2.30 1.22 -5.27
CA CYS A 110 -1.18 1.88 -4.62
C CYS A 110 -1.62 3.27 -4.15
N THR A 111 -1.42 3.57 -2.88
CA THR A 111 -1.55 4.93 -2.36
C THR A 111 -0.35 5.74 -2.83
N SER A 112 -0.60 6.77 -3.64
CA SER A 112 0.41 7.75 -4.04
C SER A 112 0.11 9.08 -3.37
N PHE A 113 1.15 9.72 -2.84
CA PHE A 113 1.06 11.07 -2.29
C PHE A 113 1.52 12.07 -3.33
N SER A 114 0.75 13.14 -3.53
CA SER A 114 1.19 14.30 -4.29
C SER A 114 1.64 15.40 -3.32
N THR A 115 2.77 16.02 -3.64
CA THR A 115 3.23 17.23 -2.95
C THR A 115 2.76 18.45 -3.71
N LEU A 116 2.33 19.49 -3.01
CA LEU A 116 2.06 20.79 -3.61
C LEU A 116 3.34 21.34 -4.23
N LYS A 117 3.30 21.67 -5.53
CA LYS A 117 4.40 22.29 -6.26
C LYS A 117 4.03 23.73 -6.59
N PRO A 118 4.99 24.67 -6.56
CA PRO A 118 4.72 26.04 -6.98
C PRO A 118 4.35 26.07 -8.47
N VAL A 119 3.41 26.93 -8.82
CA VAL A 119 3.06 27.19 -10.22
C VAL A 119 4.18 28.01 -10.85
N LEU A 120 4.84 27.47 -11.86
CA LEU A 120 5.92 28.14 -12.59
C LEU A 120 5.38 28.73 -13.89
N SER A 121 5.68 30.00 -14.15
CA SER A 121 5.47 30.64 -15.45
C SER A 121 6.39 30.01 -16.51
N GLU A 122 6.03 30.14 -17.79
CA GLU A 122 6.85 29.62 -18.90
C GLU A 122 8.27 30.23 -18.87
N GLU A 123 8.37 31.52 -18.57
CA GLU A 123 9.66 32.21 -18.44
C GLU A 123 10.51 31.65 -17.28
N GLN A 124 9.90 31.36 -16.13
CA GLN A 124 10.60 30.74 -14.99
C GLN A 124 11.08 29.31 -15.34
N ARG A 125 10.30 28.56 -16.13
CA ARG A 125 10.72 27.24 -16.62
C ARG A 125 11.91 27.36 -17.57
N ALA A 126 11.83 28.28 -18.54
CA ALA A 126 12.91 28.52 -19.49
C ALA A 126 14.21 28.94 -18.79
N ARG A 127 14.12 29.85 -17.81
CA ARG A 127 15.28 30.26 -16.99
C ARG A 127 15.92 29.11 -16.23
N ARG A 128 15.10 28.23 -15.63
CA ARG A 128 15.60 27.05 -14.93
C ARG A 128 16.33 26.08 -15.87
N VAL A 129 15.74 25.81 -17.04
CA VAL A 129 16.38 24.95 -18.05
C VAL A 129 17.69 25.56 -18.53
N SER A 130 17.69 26.86 -18.85
CA SER A 130 18.91 27.57 -19.27
C SER A 130 20.01 27.52 -18.21
N HIS A 131 19.65 27.65 -16.92
CA HIS A 131 20.60 27.55 -15.82
C HIS A 131 21.15 26.12 -15.64
N THR A 132 20.32 25.08 -15.81
CA THR A 132 20.82 23.70 -15.79
C THR A 132 21.75 23.41 -16.96
N LEU A 133 21.43 23.94 -18.15
CA LEU A 133 22.25 23.75 -19.35
C LEU A 133 23.60 24.46 -19.26
N SER A 134 23.73 25.55 -18.49
CA SER A 134 25.04 26.22 -18.33
C SER A 134 26.07 25.38 -17.59
N PHE A 135 25.65 24.33 -16.87
CA PHE A 135 26.55 23.41 -16.18
C PHE A 135 26.77 22.10 -16.94
N LEU A 136 26.23 21.98 -18.16
CA LEU A 136 26.37 20.77 -18.96
C LEU A 136 27.44 20.98 -20.03
N ASP A 137 28.43 20.10 -20.09
CA ASP A 137 29.37 20.09 -21.21
C ASP A 137 28.68 19.50 -22.45
N GLU A 138 28.53 20.31 -23.51
CA GLU A 138 27.82 19.95 -24.74
C GLU A 138 28.43 18.73 -25.46
N LYS A 139 29.71 18.46 -25.26
CA LYS A 139 30.42 17.37 -25.97
C LYS A 139 30.30 16.03 -25.27
N THR A 140 30.44 16.03 -23.95
CA THR A 140 30.40 14.82 -23.13
C THR A 140 28.99 14.52 -22.61
N CYS A 141 28.10 15.51 -22.61
CA CYS A 141 26.79 15.48 -21.95
C CYS A 141 26.90 15.16 -20.44
N GLU A 142 28.04 15.51 -19.83
CA GLU A 142 28.27 15.39 -18.40
C GLU A 142 28.11 16.74 -17.71
N PHE A 143 27.65 16.73 -16.46
CA PHE A 143 27.58 17.94 -15.65
C PHE A 143 28.97 18.30 -15.14
N GLU A 144 29.31 19.59 -15.18
CA GLU A 144 30.48 20.12 -14.52
C GLU A 144 30.41 19.80 -13.02
N PRO A 145 31.52 19.37 -12.40
CA PRO A 145 31.53 18.91 -11.01
C PRO A 145 31.37 20.03 -9.98
N MET A 146 31.29 21.30 -10.40
CA MET A 146 31.06 22.47 -9.54
C MET A 146 32.07 22.63 -8.38
N TYR A 147 33.32 22.21 -8.59
CA TYR A 147 34.40 22.30 -7.59
C TYR A 147 34.90 23.73 -7.32
N ASP A 148 34.21 24.76 -7.80
CA ASP A 148 34.53 26.16 -7.54
C ASP A 148 33.29 26.92 -7.02
N ILE A 149 32.22 26.19 -6.69
CA ILE A 149 30.94 26.75 -6.28
C ILE A 149 30.63 26.35 -4.83
N VAL A 150 30.50 27.35 -3.97
CA VAL A 150 29.97 27.18 -2.61
C VAL A 150 28.47 27.43 -2.63
N HIS A 151 27.67 26.42 -2.28
CA HIS A 151 26.23 26.54 -2.15
C HIS A 151 25.87 27.02 -0.74
N ILE A 152 25.09 28.10 -0.66
CA ILE A 152 24.64 28.70 0.60
C ILE A 152 23.11 28.67 0.63
N ASP A 153 22.55 28.21 1.75
CA ASP A 153 21.10 28.19 1.96
C ASP A 153 20.73 28.52 3.41
N GLU A 154 19.53 29.09 3.58
CA GLU A 154 18.94 29.39 4.89
C GLU A 154 17.82 28.39 5.19
N LYS A 155 17.87 27.78 6.37
CA LYS A 155 16.87 26.80 6.79
C LYS A 155 16.36 27.05 8.20
N TRP A 156 15.04 27.03 8.35
CA TRP A 156 14.39 27.03 9.64
C TRP A 156 14.36 25.61 10.22
N PHE A 157 14.96 25.44 11.40
CA PHE A 157 14.84 24.24 12.20
C PHE A 157 13.82 24.48 13.30
N HIS A 158 12.82 23.60 13.36
CA HIS A 158 11.87 23.61 14.46
C HIS A 158 12.48 22.82 15.61
N GLU A 159 12.36 23.35 16.83
CA GLU A 159 12.75 22.63 18.06
C GLU A 159 11.98 21.30 18.19
N ASP A 160 10.78 21.26 17.63
CA ASP A 160 9.89 20.11 17.71
C ASP A 160 9.18 19.79 16.40
N VAL A 161 8.88 18.51 16.17
CA VAL A 161 8.17 17.97 15.01
C VAL A 161 6.79 17.49 15.42
N ASP A 162 5.85 17.48 14.47
CA ASP A 162 4.46 17.11 14.75
C ASP A 162 4.37 15.67 15.26
N GLY A 163 4.94 14.73 14.50
CA GLY A 163 5.05 13.32 14.87
C GLY A 163 6.46 12.99 15.35
N ARG A 164 6.61 12.68 16.64
CA ARG A 164 7.84 12.08 17.19
C ARG A 164 7.63 10.58 17.38
N PRO A 165 8.46 9.72 16.78
CA PRO A 165 8.41 8.30 17.05
C PRO A 165 8.96 8.02 18.46
N TYR A 166 8.18 7.34 19.29
CA TYR A 166 8.61 6.83 20.60
C TYR A 166 8.80 5.32 20.52
N ARG A 167 9.88 4.81 21.12
CA ARG A 167 10.05 3.37 21.36
C ARG A 167 9.54 3.10 22.77
N LEU A 168 8.41 2.42 22.86
CA LEU A 168 7.70 2.14 24.10
C LEU A 168 7.60 0.63 24.30
N LEU A 169 7.49 0.21 25.56
CA LEU A 169 7.12 -1.18 25.89
C LEU A 169 5.61 -1.42 25.59
N PRO A 170 5.16 -2.68 25.43
CA PRO A 170 3.77 -2.98 25.07
C PRO A 170 2.71 -2.41 26.04
N ASP A 171 3.08 -2.26 27.31
CA ASP A 171 2.20 -1.78 28.37
C ASP A 171 2.39 -0.28 28.69
N GLU A 172 3.19 0.43 27.89
CA GLU A 172 3.54 1.83 28.13
C GLU A 172 2.76 2.76 27.19
N GLU A 173 2.08 3.75 27.79
CA GLU A 173 1.37 4.76 27.02
C GLU A 173 2.33 5.82 26.47
N PRO A 174 2.13 6.31 25.24
CA PRO A 174 2.95 7.37 24.68
C PRO A 174 2.80 8.68 25.48
N PRO A 175 3.89 9.45 25.65
CA PRO A 175 3.83 10.70 26.40
C PRO A 175 2.90 11.70 25.70
N GLN A 176 2.00 12.30 26.48
CA GLN A 176 1.10 13.33 25.98
C GLN A 176 1.85 14.65 25.76
N ARG A 177 1.83 15.15 24.51
CA ARG A 177 2.43 16.43 24.12
C ARG A 177 1.34 17.44 23.81
N HIS A 178 1.26 18.51 24.61
CA HIS A 178 0.25 19.55 24.46
C HIS A 178 0.88 20.86 23.97
N ARG A 179 0.27 21.48 22.96
CA ARG A 179 0.60 22.83 22.50
C ARG A 179 -0.64 23.48 21.89
N ARG A 180 -0.87 24.77 22.14
CA ARG A 180 -2.04 25.49 21.64
C ARG A 180 -2.08 25.62 20.11
N SER A 181 -0.93 25.79 19.46
CA SER A 181 -0.82 25.86 18.00
C SER A 181 0.60 25.56 17.54
N LYS A 182 0.73 24.83 16.42
CA LYS A 182 2.00 24.49 15.75
C LYS A 182 2.80 25.74 15.36
N ARG A 183 2.13 26.86 15.08
CA ARG A 183 2.80 28.11 14.67
C ARG A 183 3.72 28.68 15.75
N HIS A 184 3.48 28.35 17.01
CA HIS A 184 4.27 28.85 18.16
C HIS A 184 5.44 27.92 18.52
N THR A 185 5.72 26.87 17.75
CA THR A 185 6.94 26.05 17.94
C THR A 185 8.16 26.91 17.72
N PRO A 186 9.07 27.05 18.71
CA PRO A 186 10.30 27.79 18.55
C PRO A 186 11.05 27.28 17.32
N LYS A 187 11.57 28.24 16.56
CA LYS A 187 12.31 27.98 15.33
C LYS A 187 13.61 28.74 15.40
N THR A 188 14.68 28.08 14.99
CA THR A 188 16.00 28.69 14.85
C THR A 188 16.35 28.65 13.37
N MET A 189 16.72 29.80 12.81
CA MET A 189 17.23 29.86 11.45
C MET A 189 18.73 29.51 11.49
N PHE A 190 19.14 28.67 10.54
CA PHE A 190 20.54 28.35 10.34
C PHE A 190 20.93 28.69 8.89
N LEU A 191 22.10 29.28 8.74
CA LEU A 191 22.79 29.43 7.47
C LEU A 191 23.72 28.23 7.32
N ALA A 192 23.57 27.49 6.22
CA ALA A 192 24.46 26.40 5.87
C ALA A 192 25.21 26.75 4.59
N ALA A 193 26.54 26.60 4.62
CA ALA A 193 27.35 26.60 3.42
C ALA A 193 27.82 25.16 3.19
N VAL A 194 27.72 24.69 1.95
CA VAL A 194 28.19 23.37 1.53
C VAL A 194 28.99 23.55 0.25
N ASP A 195 30.12 22.88 0.20
CA ASP A 195 31.01 22.81 -0.96
C ASP A 195 31.27 21.34 -1.27
N VAL A 196 31.53 21.05 -2.54
CA VAL A 196 31.92 19.75 -3.08
C VAL A 196 33.46 19.59 -3.08
N CYS A 197 34.23 20.63 -2.72
CA CYS A 197 35.70 20.67 -2.77
C CYS A 197 36.42 19.77 -1.77
N CYS A 198 36.40 18.46 -1.99
CA CYS A 198 37.46 17.59 -1.47
C CYS A 198 38.76 17.74 -2.31
N ILE A 199 39.21 18.98 -2.56
CA ILE A 199 40.40 19.27 -3.39
C ILE A 199 41.65 19.35 -2.51
N TYR A 200 42.69 18.62 -2.93
CA TYR A 200 44.03 18.73 -2.36
C TYR A 200 44.71 20.02 -2.83
N ASP A 201 45.03 20.92 -1.90
CA ASP A 201 45.82 22.12 -2.17
C ASP A 201 47.30 21.73 -2.30
N TYR A 202 47.82 21.75 -3.54
CA TYR A 202 49.21 21.41 -3.84
C TYR A 202 50.23 22.42 -3.28
N GLN A 203 49.84 23.69 -3.06
CA GLN A 203 50.73 24.71 -2.49
C GLN A 203 50.84 24.56 -0.98
N ARG A 204 49.71 24.32 -0.31
CA ARG A 204 49.65 24.12 1.15
C ARG A 204 49.94 22.69 1.58
N LYS A 205 49.94 21.72 0.65
CA LYS A 205 50.05 20.28 0.89
C LYS A 205 49.02 19.77 1.90
N THR A 206 47.81 20.30 1.81
CA THR A 206 46.71 20.00 2.71
C THR A 206 45.44 19.79 1.91
N MET A 207 44.62 18.82 2.29
CA MET A 207 43.24 18.76 1.82
C MET A 207 42.50 19.99 2.33
N PHE A 208 41.65 20.58 1.51
CA PHE A 208 40.62 21.48 2.03
C PHE A 208 39.83 20.71 3.10
N ASP A 209 39.64 21.32 4.26
CA ASP A 209 39.16 20.62 5.45
C ASP A 209 37.63 20.53 5.51
N ASP A 210 36.94 20.90 4.43
CA ASP A 210 35.48 20.95 4.29
C ASP A 210 34.79 21.63 5.49
N LYS A 211 35.49 22.52 6.21
CA LYS A 211 34.95 23.21 7.40
C LYS A 211 33.96 24.31 7.06
N LEU A 212 33.19 24.13 6.00
CA LEU A 212 31.94 24.83 5.85
C LEU A 212 30.93 24.23 6.82
N GLY A 213 30.33 25.12 7.62
CA GLY A 213 29.54 24.76 8.76
C GLY A 213 28.09 25.13 8.60
N ILE A 214 27.37 24.89 9.70
CA ILE A 214 26.01 25.36 9.89
C ILE A 214 26.08 26.35 11.04
N TRP A 215 25.67 27.60 10.79
CA TRP A 215 25.71 28.68 11.77
C TRP A 215 24.30 29.13 12.14
N PRO A 216 23.96 29.22 13.43
CA PRO A 216 22.68 29.78 13.85
C PRO A 216 22.68 31.29 13.59
N LEU A 217 21.64 31.80 12.94
CA LEU A 217 21.34 33.22 12.85
C LEU A 217 20.61 33.63 14.13
N VAL A 218 21.38 33.88 15.19
CA VAL A 218 20.88 34.22 16.53
C VAL A 218 21.55 35.48 17.05
N GLU A 219 20.77 36.31 17.74
CA GLU A 219 21.29 37.43 18.51
C GLU A 219 21.54 36.97 19.96
N PHE A 220 22.74 37.22 20.46
CA PHE A 220 23.08 36.99 21.86
C PHE A 220 22.63 38.18 22.70
N TYR A 221 21.76 37.94 23.68
CA TYR A 221 21.40 38.92 24.68
C TYR A 221 21.77 38.40 26.07
N THR A 222 22.13 39.32 26.97
CA THR A 222 22.30 39.00 28.39
C THR A 222 20.94 38.71 29.01
N ALA A 223 20.85 37.60 29.75
CA ALA A 223 19.62 37.22 30.44
C ALA A 223 19.24 38.31 31.47
N GLN A 224 18.08 38.94 31.27
CA GLN A 224 17.54 39.91 32.23
C GLN A 224 16.60 39.18 33.21
N CYS A 225 16.91 39.23 34.51
CA CYS A 225 16.01 38.74 35.53
C CYS A 225 14.84 39.72 35.69
N ASN A 226 13.62 39.25 35.45
CA ASN A 226 12.39 40.04 35.63
C ASN A 226 11.83 39.97 37.06
N SER A 227 12.58 39.42 38.03
CA SER A 227 12.18 39.45 39.43
C SER A 227 12.36 40.85 39.99
N ARG A 228 11.26 41.51 40.36
CA ARG A 228 11.29 42.56 41.38
C ARG A 228 11.39 41.89 42.75
N ASN A 229 12.44 42.21 43.50
CA ASN A 229 12.46 41.99 44.96
C ASN A 229 11.37 42.84 45.63
#